data_AF-A0A838VDE8-F1
#
_entry.id   AF-A0A838VDE8-F1
#
_cell.length_a   1.000
_cell.length_b   1.000
_cell.length_c   1.000
_cell.angle_alpha   90.00
_cell.angle_beta   90.00
_cell.angle_gamma   90.00
#
_symmetry.space_group_name_H-M   'P 1'
#
loop_
_entity.id
_entity.type
_entity.pdbx_description
1 polymer ?
#
loop_
_entity_poly.entity_id
_entity_poly.type
_entity_poly.pdbx_seq_one_letter_code
_entity_poly.pdbx_strand_id
1 'polypeptide(L)'
;MTSPDPQTPLARLRKIALALPQAAERVSHGAPVFFIEKGKIFAWFTHDHHGIGITAVLVKTTGPGEQAMLIEMDPDLYYRPAYLAPSGWIGIRVDRDGTDWDHIADR
;
A
#
# COMPACT_ATOMS: atom_id res chain seq x y z
N MET A 1 9.47 10.73 -11.90
CA MET A 1 8.23 11.16 -12.60
C MET A 1 7.08 10.65 -11.76
N THR A 2 6.20 11.54 -11.31
CA THR A 2 4.95 11.19 -10.61
C THR A 2 4.16 10.23 -11.49
N SER A 3 3.58 9.16 -10.91
CA SER A 3 2.60 8.35 -11.65
C SER A 3 1.44 9.27 -12.05
N PRO A 4 1.15 9.49 -13.34
CA PRO A 4 0.25 10.56 -13.76
C PRO A 4 -1.23 10.27 -13.43
N ASP A 5 -1.57 9.03 -13.09
CA ASP A 5 -2.94 8.63 -12.78
C ASP A 5 -3.01 7.73 -11.52
N PRO A 6 -3.42 8.26 -10.36
CA PRO A 6 -3.70 7.46 -9.18
C PRO A 6 -5.01 6.66 -9.27
N GLN A 7 -5.92 6.99 -10.20
CA GLN A 7 -7.25 6.37 -10.25
C GLN A 7 -7.18 4.93 -10.75
N THR A 8 -6.38 4.65 -11.78
CA THR A 8 -6.18 3.28 -12.28
C THR A 8 -5.69 2.30 -11.19
N PRO A 9 -4.58 2.56 -10.47
CA PRO A 9 -4.12 1.66 -9.41
C PRO A 9 -5.08 1.63 -8.23
N LEU A 10 -5.73 2.75 -7.87
CA LEU A 10 -6.74 2.77 -6.81
C LEU A 10 -7.96 1.89 -7.16
N ALA A 11 -8.44 1.93 -8.41
CA ALA A 11 -9.54 1.11 -8.87
C ALA A 11 -9.21 -0.39 -8.82
N ARG A 12 -7.97 -0.76 -9.18
CA ARG A 12 -7.50 -2.15 -9.07
C ARG A 12 -7.42 -2.59 -7.61
N LEU A 13 -6.85 -1.76 -6.73
CA LEU A 13 -6.79 -2.06 -5.30
C LEU A 13 -8.18 -2.21 -4.70
N ARG A 14 -9.14 -1.34 -5.06
CA ARG A 14 -10.55 -1.45 -4.62
C ARG A 14 -11.15 -2.79 -5.01
N LYS A 15 -10.93 -3.25 -6.24
CA LYS A 15 -11.44 -4.56 -6.70
C LYS A 15 -10.91 -5.72 -5.86
N ILE A 16 -9.64 -5.66 -5.46
CA ILE A 16 -8.99 -6.68 -4.62
C ILE A 16 -9.48 -6.58 -3.18
N ALA A 17 -9.32 -5.40 -2.56
CA ALA A 17 -9.56 -5.19 -1.15
C ALA A 17 -11.04 -5.34 -0.77
N LEU A 18 -11.96 -4.86 -1.62
CA LEU A 18 -13.41 -4.94 -1.35
C LEU A 18 -14.02 -6.30 -1.72
N ALA A 19 -13.25 -7.22 -2.32
CA ALA A 19 -13.67 -8.62 -2.47
C ALA A 19 -13.47 -9.42 -1.18
N LEU A 20 -12.68 -8.91 -0.22
CA LEU A 20 -12.49 -9.56 1.07
C LEU A 20 -13.76 -9.48 1.92
N PRO A 21 -14.13 -10.54 2.66
CA PRO A 21 -15.28 -10.51 3.54
C PRO A 21 -15.20 -9.35 4.53
N GLN A 22 -16.32 -8.62 4.66
CA GLN A 22 -16.47 -7.54 5.65
C GLN A 22 -15.52 -6.35 5.44
N ALA A 23 -14.87 -6.25 4.27
CA ALA A 23 -14.02 -5.14 3.94
C ALA A 23 -14.82 -3.89 3.56
N ALA A 24 -14.31 -2.73 3.95
CA ALA A 24 -14.83 -1.43 3.60
C ALA A 24 -13.69 -0.43 3.37
N GLU A 25 -14.02 0.69 2.74
CA GLU A 25 -13.11 1.80 2.47
C GLU A 25 -13.57 3.06 3.22
N ARG A 26 -12.61 3.83 3.72
CA ARG A 26 -12.82 5.20 4.20
C ARG A 26 -11.63 6.08 3.86
N VAL A 27 -11.81 7.39 3.93
CA VAL A 27 -10.68 8.32 3.88
C VAL A 27 -10.14 8.54 5.30
N SER A 28 -8.82 8.46 5.46
CA SER A 28 -8.10 8.82 6.69
C SER A 28 -6.87 9.62 6.33
N HIS A 29 -6.67 10.78 6.97
CA HIS A 29 -5.52 11.66 6.70
C HIS A 29 -5.33 11.97 5.19
N GLY A 30 -6.44 12.10 4.46
CA GLY A 30 -6.44 12.40 3.01
C GLY A 30 -6.15 11.20 2.09
N ALA A 31 -5.97 9.99 2.63
CA ALA A 31 -5.68 8.78 1.87
C ALA A 31 -6.84 7.77 1.96
N PRO A 32 -7.14 7.00 0.89
CA PRO A 32 -8.02 5.84 0.97
C PRO A 32 -7.42 4.75 1.88
N VAL A 33 -8.24 4.23 2.77
CA VAL A 33 -7.88 3.21 3.76
C VAL A 33 -8.89 2.09 3.73
N PHE A 34 -8.38 0.86 3.66
CA PHE A 34 -9.16 -0.36 3.65
C PHE A 34 -9.08 -1.07 4.99
N PHE A 35 -10.24 -1.45 5.51
CA PHE A 35 -10.37 -2.03 6.84
C PHE A 35 -11.45 -3.11 6.84
N ILE A 36 -11.34 -4.05 7.78
CA ILE A 36 -12.39 -5.05 8.06
C ILE A 36 -13.25 -4.61 9.26
N GLU A 37 -14.30 -5.37 9.54
CA GLU A 37 -15.12 -5.24 10.74
C GLU A 37 -14.30 -4.98 12.02
N LYS A 38 -14.86 -4.17 12.92
CA LYS A 38 -14.19 -3.61 14.11
C LYS A 38 -13.09 -2.58 13.79
N GLY A 39 -12.95 -2.16 12.53
CA GLY A 39 -12.09 -1.04 12.14
C GLY A 39 -10.61 -1.38 12.00
N LYS A 40 -10.26 -2.68 11.92
CA LYS A 40 -8.87 -3.11 11.74
C LYS A 40 -8.43 -2.80 10.32
N ILE A 41 -7.52 -1.83 10.18
CA ILE A 41 -6.94 -1.42 8.90
C ILE A 41 -5.97 -2.49 8.42
N PHE A 42 -6.06 -2.85 7.14
CA PHE A 42 -5.13 -3.80 6.49
C PHE A 42 -4.37 -3.19 5.31
N ALA A 43 -4.91 -2.16 4.64
CA ALA A 43 -4.19 -1.48 3.56
C ALA A 43 -4.45 0.03 3.54
N TRP A 44 -3.42 0.78 3.13
CA TRP A 44 -3.55 2.18 2.74
C TRP A 44 -3.18 2.34 1.27
N PHE A 45 -3.86 3.23 0.57
CA PHE A 45 -3.42 3.71 -0.73
C PHE A 45 -2.83 5.11 -0.58
N THR A 46 -1.59 5.29 -1.00
CA THR A 46 -0.93 6.60 -0.97
C THR A 46 -0.50 7.00 -2.36
N HIS A 47 -0.68 8.27 -2.69
CA HIS A 47 -0.24 8.87 -3.93
C HIS A 47 0.44 10.21 -3.64
N ASP A 48 1.66 10.38 -4.15
CA ASP A 48 2.49 11.57 -3.99
C ASP A 48 2.57 12.08 -2.54
N HIS A 49 2.62 11.12 -1.60
CA HIS A 49 2.58 11.44 -0.17
C HIS A 49 3.88 12.18 0.21
N HIS A 50 3.74 13.41 0.71
CA HIS A 50 4.85 14.35 0.94
C HIS A 50 5.60 14.81 -0.32
N GLY A 51 4.99 14.75 -1.51
CA GLY A 51 5.60 15.28 -2.73
C GLY A 51 6.76 14.43 -3.27
N ILE A 52 6.83 13.15 -2.88
CA ILE A 52 7.93 12.23 -3.26
C ILE A 52 7.67 11.51 -4.59
N GLY A 53 6.51 11.73 -5.23
CA GLY A 53 6.18 11.21 -6.56
C GLY A 53 5.82 9.73 -6.62
N ILE A 54 5.58 9.07 -5.47
CA ILE A 54 5.32 7.63 -5.39
C ILE A 54 3.83 7.34 -5.27
N THR A 55 3.34 6.32 -6.00
CA THR A 55 2.05 5.68 -5.72
C THR A 55 2.29 4.29 -5.15
N ALA A 56 1.69 4.00 -3.99
CA ALA A 56 1.96 2.78 -3.25
C ALA A 56 0.76 2.27 -2.48
N VAL A 57 0.78 0.96 -2.23
CA VAL A 57 -0.07 0.28 -1.26
C VAL A 57 0.78 0.02 -0.03
N LEU A 58 0.31 0.43 1.15
CA LEU A 58 0.99 0.16 2.41
C LEU A 58 0.26 -0.97 3.12
N VAL A 59 1.01 -2.00 3.50
CA VAL A 59 0.53 -3.19 4.21
C VAL A 59 1.39 -3.46 5.44
N LYS A 60 0.91 -4.27 6.38
CA LYS A 60 1.71 -4.70 7.53
C LYS A 60 2.63 -5.85 7.15
N THR A 61 3.85 -5.81 7.66
CA THR A 61 4.73 -6.97 7.76
C THR A 61 4.52 -7.68 9.09
N THR A 62 5.06 -8.89 9.22
CA THR A 62 5.17 -9.64 10.48
C THR A 62 6.06 -8.97 11.51
N GLY A 63 6.93 -8.04 11.08
CA GLY A 63 7.75 -7.22 11.97
C GLY A 63 8.89 -6.47 11.26
N PRO A 64 9.77 -5.79 12.02
CA PRO A 64 10.88 -5.00 11.48
C PRO A 64 11.90 -5.82 10.67
N GLY A 65 12.09 -7.09 11.03
CA GLY A 65 13.01 -7.99 10.33
C GLY A 65 12.57 -8.27 8.90
N GLU A 66 11.31 -8.69 8.70
CA GLU A 66 10.74 -8.88 7.36
C GLU A 66 10.71 -7.56 6.57
N GLN A 67 10.35 -6.45 7.22
CA GLN A 67 10.33 -5.14 6.57
C GLN A 67 11.72 -4.76 6.02
N ALA A 68 12.78 -4.93 6.82
CA ALA A 68 14.14 -4.64 6.38
C ALA A 68 14.58 -5.58 5.24
N MET A 69 14.29 -6.87 5.37
CA MET A 69 14.63 -7.89 4.37
C MET A 69 13.97 -7.60 3.01
N LEU A 70 12.67 -7.28 2.99
CA LEU A 70 11.96 -6.96 1.73
C LEU A 70 12.56 -5.73 1.04
N ILE A 71 12.91 -4.69 1.80
CA ILE A 71 13.56 -3.48 1.28
C ILE A 71 14.95 -3.78 0.73
N GLU A 72 15.72 -4.66 1.39
CA GLU A 72 17.03 -5.07 0.89
C GLU A 72 16.92 -5.92 -0.38
N MET A 73 15.90 -6.77 -0.47
CA MET A 73 15.68 -7.64 -1.64
C MET A 73 15.26 -6.87 -2.90
N ASP A 74 14.41 -5.85 -2.77
CA ASP A 74 13.98 -5.02 -3.89
C ASP A 74 13.73 -3.57 -3.44
N PRO A 75 14.80 -2.74 -3.35
CA PRO A 75 14.70 -1.35 -2.90
C PRO A 75 13.97 -0.44 -3.90
N ASP A 76 13.76 -0.89 -5.15
CA ASP A 76 12.99 -0.16 -6.15
C ASP A 76 11.48 -0.40 -6.02
N LEU A 77 11.07 -1.50 -5.39
CA LEU A 77 9.68 -1.87 -5.14
C LEU A 77 9.22 -1.49 -3.72
N TYR A 78 10.08 -1.72 -2.73
CA TYR A 78 9.74 -1.57 -1.32
C TYR A 78 10.43 -0.37 -0.67
N TYR A 79 9.72 0.30 0.23
CA TYR A 79 10.29 1.39 1.01
C TYR A 79 9.68 1.50 2.41
N ARG A 80 10.36 2.26 3.29
CA ARG A 80 9.84 2.60 4.63
C ARG A 80 8.89 3.80 4.52
N PRO A 81 7.56 3.63 4.71
CA PRO A 81 6.64 4.77 4.69
C PRO A 81 6.82 5.66 5.92
N ALA A 82 6.61 6.97 5.76
CA ALA A 82 6.61 7.93 6.86
C ALA A 82 5.55 7.54 7.91
N TYR A 83 5.90 7.68 9.19
CA TYR A 83 5.07 7.42 10.38
C TYR A 83 4.62 5.97 10.62
N LEU A 84 4.30 5.22 9.56
CA LEU A 84 3.78 3.85 9.65
C LEU A 84 4.91 2.80 9.70
N ALA A 85 6.10 3.10 9.16
CA ALA A 85 7.22 2.16 9.18
C ALA A 85 7.63 1.66 10.59
N PRO A 86 7.71 2.52 11.63
CA PRO A 86 8.00 2.06 12.99
C PRO A 86 6.95 1.09 13.56
N SER A 87 5.72 1.14 13.03
CA SER A 87 4.62 0.23 13.40
C SER A 87 4.54 -1.03 12.51
N GLY A 88 5.61 -1.33 11.77
CA GLY A 88 5.72 -2.52 10.93
C GLY A 88 5.00 -2.44 9.59
N TRP A 89 4.73 -1.24 9.07
CA TRP A 89 4.15 -1.10 7.72
C TRP A 89 5.23 -0.93 6.67
N ILE A 90 5.01 -1.50 5.49
CA ILE A 90 5.89 -1.35 4.33
C ILE A 90 5.10 -0.76 3.17
N GLY A 91 5.75 0.09 2.37
CA GLY A 91 5.16 0.60 1.13
C GLY A 91 5.58 -0.28 -0.04
N ILE A 92 4.61 -0.70 -0.86
CA ILE A 92 4.82 -1.43 -2.12
C ILE A 92 4.42 -0.52 -3.27
N ARG A 93 5.36 -0.20 -4.15
CA ARG A 93 5.12 0.67 -5.30
C ARG A 93 4.19 0.01 -6.32
N VAL A 94 3.18 0.76 -6.76
CA VAL A 94 2.21 0.36 -7.80
C VAL A 94 2.14 1.38 -8.95
N ASP A 95 3.11 2.29 -9.00
CA ASP A 95 3.33 3.29 -10.04
C ASP A 95 4.28 2.82 -11.15
N ARG A 96 4.66 1.54 -11.16
CA ARG A 96 5.61 0.96 -12.11
C ARG A 96 4.87 0.19 -13.21
N ASP A 97 5.42 0.24 -14.41
CA ASP A 97 4.99 -0.65 -15.50
C ASP A 97 5.15 -2.11 -15.08
N GLY A 98 4.16 -2.94 -15.43
CA GLY A 98 4.19 -4.35 -15.06
C GLY A 98 3.98 -4.63 -13.56
N THR A 99 3.37 -3.70 -12.82
CA THR A 99 2.94 -3.95 -11.42
C THR A 99 2.22 -5.29 -11.31
N ASP A 100 2.77 -6.20 -10.50
CA ASP A 100 2.21 -7.52 -10.23
C ASP A 100 1.07 -7.39 -9.21
N TRP A 101 -0.16 -7.39 -9.71
CA TRP A 101 -1.36 -7.25 -8.88
C TRP A 101 -1.75 -8.53 -8.15
N ASP A 102 -1.26 -9.70 -8.60
CA ASP A 102 -1.48 -10.96 -7.90
C ASP A 102 -0.62 -10.98 -6.64
N HIS A 103 0.63 -10.56 -6.76
CA HIS A 103 1.50 -10.32 -5.59
C HIS A 103 0.92 -9.30 -4.62
N ILE A 104 0.28 -8.21 -5.09
CA ILE A 104 -0.40 -7.26 -4.19
C ILE A 104 -1.61 -7.90 -3.48
N ALA A 105 -2.34 -8.80 -4.16
CA ALA A 105 -3.50 -9.47 -3.59
C ALA A 105 -3.13 -10.50 -2.50
N ASP A 106 -1.92 -11.06 -2.56
CA ASP A 106 -1.39 -12.04 -1.59
C ASP A 106 -0.81 -11.40 -0.30
N ARG A 107 -0.90 -10.07 -0.13
CA ARG A 107 -0.27 -9.32 0.97
C ARG A 107 -1.21 -8.93 2.11
#